data_AF-A0A2M9Q7N8-F1
#
_entry.id   AF-A0A2M9Q7N8-F1
#
_cell.length_a   1.000
_cell.length_b   1.000
_cell.length_c   1.000
_cell.angle_alpha   90.00
_cell.angle_beta   90.00
_cell.angle_gamma   90.00
#
_symmetry.space_group_name_H-M   'P 1'
#
loop_
_entity.id
_entity.type
_entity.pdbx_description
1 polymer ?
#
loop_
_entity_poly.entity_id
_entity_poly.type
_entity_poly.pdbx_seq_one_letter_code
_entity_poly.pdbx_strand_id
1 'polypeptide(L)'
;VDIILSNNGYKVIDLGIKVTPAQLIETIRKEKPDFIGLSGLLVKSAQQMVITAQDFKEAGIDVPILVGGAALSRRFTETKIAGEYNGPVIYSKDAMQGLDQANRLMGTDTRADFLAEIKESREKRLEADEKRAARPIKEVTIKPVRTIKESSVFLPADVRRHVKREYAVSHLYPYVNMRTLLGHHLGLKGQVQQLLDAGDERATQLKDLVDEYLQSDLLKPSGVYQFFPAQADGDDVVVYDPTDSKTEI
;
A
#
# COMPACT_ATOMS: atom_id res chain seq x y z
N VAL A 1 -9.89 9.19 0.18
CA VAL A 1 -9.22 10.45 -0.22
C VAL A 1 -10.19 11.31 -1.01
N ASP A 2 -10.86 10.75 -2.03
CA ASP A 2 -11.93 11.42 -2.78
C ASP A 2 -12.95 12.14 -1.89
N ILE A 3 -13.66 11.42 -1.02
CA ILE A 3 -14.66 12.01 -0.10
C ILE A 3 -14.11 13.23 0.67
N ILE A 4 -12.85 13.16 1.12
CA ILE A 4 -12.23 14.25 1.88
C ILE A 4 -11.96 15.46 0.98
N LEU A 5 -11.39 15.27 -0.21
CA LEU A 5 -11.13 16.37 -1.16
C LEU A 5 -12.44 16.99 -1.67
N SER A 6 -13.39 16.15 -2.07
CA SER A 6 -14.72 16.56 -2.55
C SER A 6 -15.48 17.39 -1.52
N ASN A 7 -15.44 17.00 -0.24
CA ASN A 7 -16.06 17.77 0.85
C ASN A 7 -15.35 19.10 1.15
N ASN A 8 -14.13 19.31 0.65
CA ASN A 8 -13.34 20.53 0.83
C ASN A 8 -13.28 21.39 -0.43
N GLY A 9 -14.25 21.23 -1.34
CA GLY A 9 -14.44 22.11 -2.49
C GLY A 9 -13.63 21.76 -3.73
N TYR A 10 -12.92 20.62 -3.72
CA TYR A 10 -12.24 20.12 -4.91
C TYR A 10 -13.20 19.35 -5.82
N LYS A 11 -13.06 19.52 -7.13
CA LYS A 11 -13.66 18.61 -8.11
C LYS A 11 -12.73 17.41 -8.30
N VAL A 12 -13.15 16.23 -7.85
CA VAL A 12 -12.38 14.99 -8.01
C VAL A 12 -12.87 14.22 -9.23
N ILE A 13 -11.94 13.83 -10.10
CA ILE A 13 -12.20 12.94 -11.24
C ILE A 13 -11.57 11.59 -10.90
N ASP A 14 -12.38 10.66 -10.39
CA ASP A 14 -11.93 9.32 -10.06
C ASP A 14 -11.94 8.41 -11.30
N LEU A 15 -10.76 7.92 -11.68
CA LEU A 15 -10.58 6.98 -12.79
C LEU A 15 -10.62 5.51 -12.35
N GLY A 16 -10.74 5.26 -11.04
CA GLY A 16 -10.83 3.93 -10.45
C GLY A 16 -9.47 3.24 -10.28
N ILE A 17 -9.48 1.91 -10.33
CA ILE A 17 -8.30 1.06 -10.12
C ILE A 17 -7.79 0.47 -11.43
N LYS A 18 -6.49 0.13 -11.47
CA LYS A 18 -5.82 -0.45 -12.65
C LYS A 18 -5.89 0.44 -13.90
N VAL A 19 -5.80 1.75 -13.71
CA VAL A 19 -5.78 2.75 -14.78
C VAL A 19 -4.40 2.75 -15.46
N THR A 20 -4.38 2.76 -16.79
CA THR A 20 -3.13 2.80 -17.56
C THR A 20 -2.56 4.23 -17.65
N PRO A 21 -1.23 4.39 -17.83
CA PRO A 21 -0.63 5.72 -18.05
C PRO A 21 -1.23 6.47 -19.23
N ALA A 22 -1.56 5.78 -20.33
CA ALA A 22 -2.19 6.39 -21.51
C ALA A 22 -3.56 7.02 -21.19
N GLN A 23 -4.40 6.30 -20.43
CA GLN A 23 -5.69 6.82 -19.99
C GLN A 23 -5.53 8.04 -19.07
N LEU A 24 -4.52 8.02 -18.19
CA LEU A 24 -4.21 9.16 -17.34
C LEU A 24 -3.80 10.38 -18.19
N ILE A 25 -2.89 10.21 -19.14
CA ILE A 25 -2.43 11.28 -20.05
C ILE A 25 -3.60 11.88 -20.84
N GLU A 26 -4.46 11.04 -21.41
CA GLU A 26 -5.65 11.49 -22.14
C GLU A 26 -6.57 12.32 -21.24
N THR A 27 -6.85 11.82 -20.03
CA THR A 27 -7.69 12.52 -19.06
C THR A 27 -7.07 13.85 -18.64
N ILE A 28 -5.76 13.89 -18.38
CA ILE A 28 -5.04 15.12 -17.98
C ILE A 28 -5.15 16.17 -19.08
N ARG A 29 -4.99 15.78 -20.35
CA ARG A 29 -5.11 16.71 -21.49
C ARG A 29 -6.53 17.24 -21.66
N LYS A 30 -7.53 16.40 -21.43
CA LYS A 30 -8.95 16.75 -21.56
C LYS A 30 -9.43 17.64 -20.43
N GLU A 31 -9.17 17.23 -19.18
CA GLU A 31 -9.75 17.84 -17.99
C GLU A 31 -8.85 18.91 -17.36
N LYS A 32 -7.56 18.93 -17.72
CA LYS A 32 -6.55 19.91 -17.26
C LYS A 32 -6.54 20.10 -15.73
N PRO A 33 -6.29 19.02 -14.95
CA PRO A 33 -6.32 19.08 -13.50
C PRO A 33 -5.17 19.93 -12.94
N ASP A 34 -5.41 20.56 -11.78
CA ASP A 34 -4.40 21.34 -11.07
C ASP A 34 -3.34 20.46 -10.36
N PHE A 35 -3.72 19.23 -10.01
CA PHE A 35 -2.84 18.21 -9.46
C PHE A 35 -3.36 16.79 -9.75
N ILE A 36 -2.48 15.81 -9.71
CA ILE A 36 -2.78 14.40 -10.00
C ILE A 36 -2.59 13.58 -8.72
N GLY A 37 -3.57 12.76 -8.36
CA GLY A 37 -3.47 11.82 -7.25
C GLY A 37 -3.12 10.40 -7.73
N LEU A 38 -2.04 9.80 -7.23
CA LEU A 38 -1.70 8.39 -7.47
C LEU A 38 -1.70 7.60 -6.16
N SER A 39 -2.40 6.46 -6.14
CA SER A 39 -2.53 5.59 -4.96
C SER A 39 -1.96 4.19 -5.21
N GLY A 40 -1.16 3.67 -4.27
CA GLY A 40 -0.45 2.39 -4.41
C GLY A 40 -0.52 1.52 -3.16
N LEU A 41 -1.13 0.35 -3.28
CA LEU A 41 -1.25 -0.61 -2.17
C LEU A 41 -0.10 -1.63 -2.12
N LEU A 42 0.42 -2.04 -3.28
CA LEU A 42 1.44 -3.08 -3.41
C LEU A 42 2.77 -2.52 -3.90
N VAL A 43 3.88 -3.22 -3.63
CA VAL A 43 5.22 -2.82 -4.11
C VAL A 43 5.26 -2.70 -5.63
N LYS A 44 4.62 -3.63 -6.36
CA LYS A 44 4.48 -3.53 -7.82
C LYS A 44 3.70 -2.28 -8.26
N SER A 45 2.69 -1.86 -7.49
CA SER A 45 1.95 -0.62 -7.76
C SER A 45 2.84 0.61 -7.59
N ALA A 46 3.71 0.63 -6.58
CA ALA A 46 4.67 1.71 -6.39
C ALA A 46 5.69 1.80 -7.55
N GLN A 47 6.14 0.65 -8.08
CA GLN A 47 6.98 0.62 -9.29
C GLN A 47 6.23 1.15 -10.51
N GLN A 48 4.95 0.81 -10.67
CA GLN A 48 4.13 1.34 -11.76
C GLN A 48 4.04 2.86 -11.74
N MET A 49 4.02 3.49 -10.55
CA MET A 49 4.02 4.96 -10.45
C MET A 49 5.30 5.60 -10.99
N VAL A 50 6.45 4.92 -10.90
CA VAL A 50 7.71 5.41 -11.48
C VAL A 50 7.60 5.44 -13.00
N ILE A 51 7.04 4.37 -13.60
CA ILE A 51 6.78 4.29 -15.04
C ILE A 51 5.78 5.37 -15.46
N THR A 52 4.66 5.53 -14.74
CA THR A 52 3.67 6.57 -15.02
C THR A 52 4.28 7.99 -14.97
N ALA A 53 5.16 8.25 -13.99
CA ALA A 53 5.85 9.52 -13.87
C ALA A 53 6.78 9.78 -15.08
N GLN A 54 7.50 8.76 -15.53
CA GLN A 54 8.31 8.82 -16.75
C GLN A 54 7.43 9.11 -17.99
N ASP A 55 6.31 8.41 -18.14
CA ASP A 55 5.38 8.61 -19.27
C ASP A 55 4.80 10.03 -19.27
N PHE A 56 4.51 10.61 -18.10
CA PHE A 56 4.07 12.00 -17.98
C PHE A 56 5.16 12.98 -18.41
N LYS A 57 6.41 12.75 -18.01
CA LYS A 57 7.55 13.55 -18.44
C LYS A 57 7.74 13.49 -19.95
N GLU A 58 7.67 12.30 -20.55
CA GLU A 58 7.74 12.11 -22.00
C GLU A 58 6.57 12.79 -22.73
N ALA A 59 5.39 12.82 -22.11
CA ALA A 59 4.20 13.50 -22.63
C ALA A 59 4.19 15.02 -22.41
N GLY A 60 5.22 15.59 -21.77
CA GLY A 60 5.33 17.03 -21.47
C GLY A 60 4.36 17.52 -20.39
N ILE A 61 3.96 16.63 -19.48
CA ILE A 61 3.08 16.95 -18.35
C ILE A 61 3.95 17.26 -17.15
N ASP A 62 3.78 18.45 -16.57
CA ASP A 62 4.50 18.89 -15.36
C ASP A 62 3.56 19.18 -14.18
N VAL A 63 2.29 18.76 -14.30
CA VAL A 63 1.26 18.94 -13.27
C VAL A 63 1.73 18.27 -11.96
N PRO A 64 1.62 18.93 -10.80
CA PRO A 64 2.00 18.36 -9.51
C PRO A 64 1.36 16.99 -9.25
N ILE A 65 2.14 16.03 -8.76
CA ILE A 65 1.67 14.69 -8.41
C ILE A 65 1.66 14.53 -6.90
N LEU A 66 0.51 14.21 -6.31
CA LEU A 66 0.38 13.74 -4.95
C LEU A 66 0.33 12.21 -4.95
N VAL A 67 1.28 11.57 -4.28
CA VAL A 67 1.36 10.11 -4.17
C VAL A 67 1.12 9.64 -2.74
N GLY A 68 0.40 8.55 -2.58
CA GLY A 68 0.13 7.95 -1.28
C GLY A 68 -0.23 6.47 -1.37
N GLY A 69 -0.33 5.82 -0.21
CA GLY A 69 -0.70 4.41 -0.09
C GLY A 69 0.29 3.58 0.69
N ALA A 70 -0.13 2.38 1.09
CA ALA A 70 0.58 1.56 2.08
C ALA A 70 1.97 1.09 1.62
N ALA A 71 2.17 0.91 0.32
CA ALA A 71 3.46 0.48 -0.23
C ALA A 71 4.45 1.63 -0.45
N LEU A 72 4.01 2.88 -0.33
CA LEU A 72 4.85 4.05 -0.56
C LEU A 72 5.53 4.51 0.71
N SER A 73 6.73 5.05 0.53
CA SER A 73 7.45 5.76 1.57
C SER A 73 7.92 7.09 1.02
N ARG A 74 8.03 8.10 1.90
CA ARG A 74 8.59 9.41 1.54
C ARG A 74 9.91 9.28 0.78
N ARG A 75 10.80 8.39 1.24
CA ARG A 75 12.09 8.13 0.57
C ARG A 75 11.93 7.60 -0.85
N PHE A 76 11.04 6.64 -1.07
CA PHE A 76 10.81 6.08 -2.40
C PHE A 76 10.24 7.14 -3.35
N THR A 77 9.31 7.97 -2.88
CA THR A 77 8.74 9.08 -3.64
C THR A 77 9.80 10.12 -4.04
N GLU A 78 10.58 10.62 -3.08
CA GLU A 78 11.58 11.68 -3.29
C GLU A 78 12.75 11.24 -4.21
N THR A 79 13.05 9.93 -4.23
CA THR A 79 14.20 9.40 -4.98
C THR A 79 13.80 8.77 -6.32
N LYS A 80 12.87 7.81 -6.30
CA LYS A 80 12.53 7.03 -7.49
C LYS A 80 11.48 7.71 -8.35
N ILE A 81 10.35 8.13 -7.77
CA ILE A 81 9.26 8.72 -8.56
C ILE A 81 9.63 10.13 -9.01
N ALA A 82 10.08 10.99 -8.10
CA ALA A 82 10.51 12.34 -8.43
C ALA A 82 11.75 12.37 -9.35
N GLY A 83 12.56 11.31 -9.36
CA GLY A 83 13.70 11.16 -10.27
C GLY A 83 13.28 11.11 -11.74
N GLU A 84 12.16 10.46 -12.03
CA GLU A 84 11.66 10.27 -13.39
C GLU A 84 10.65 11.35 -13.84
N TYR A 85 10.40 12.38 -13.01
CA TYR A 85 9.44 13.44 -13.29
C TYR A 85 10.04 14.83 -13.22
N ASN A 86 9.56 15.73 -14.07
CA ASN A 86 9.99 17.14 -14.08
C ASN A 86 9.20 18.00 -13.09
N GLY A 87 7.89 17.74 -12.95
CA GLY A 87 7.03 18.43 -12.00
C GLY A 87 7.27 18.03 -10.54
N PRO A 88 6.63 18.71 -9.58
CA PRO A 88 6.76 18.38 -8.17
C PRO A 88 6.01 17.08 -7.85
N VAL A 89 6.65 16.18 -7.11
CA VAL A 89 6.06 14.95 -6.58
C VAL A 89 6.02 15.01 -5.06
N ILE A 90 4.82 14.89 -4.49
CA ILE A 90 4.54 15.14 -3.08
C ILE A 90 4.06 13.84 -2.45
N TYR A 91 4.71 13.40 -1.38
CA TYR A 91 4.27 12.26 -0.60
C TYR A 91 3.25 12.67 0.47
N SER A 92 2.11 12.00 0.49
CA SER A 92 1.07 12.13 1.51
C SER A 92 0.93 10.81 2.28
N LYS A 93 1.12 10.86 3.61
CA LYS A 93 1.01 9.67 4.47
C LYS A 93 -0.44 9.19 4.61
N ASP A 94 -1.38 10.13 4.70
CA ASP A 94 -2.80 9.88 4.84
C ASP A 94 -3.62 10.95 4.12
N ALA A 95 -4.94 10.77 4.09
CA ALA A 95 -5.85 11.66 3.37
C ALA A 95 -5.91 13.08 3.94
N MET A 96 -5.71 13.25 5.26
CA MET A 96 -5.72 14.57 5.89
C MET A 96 -4.47 15.36 5.54
N GLN A 97 -3.31 14.70 5.54
CA GLN A 97 -2.06 15.30 5.07
C GLN A 97 -2.14 15.63 3.57
N GLY A 98 -2.76 14.76 2.77
CA GLY A 98 -2.97 15.05 1.34
C GLY A 98 -3.83 16.29 1.10
N LEU A 99 -4.89 16.48 1.90
CA LEU A 99 -5.72 17.69 1.84
C LEU A 99 -4.94 18.96 2.21
N ASP A 100 -4.15 18.92 3.29
CA ASP A 100 -3.31 20.04 3.71
C ASP A 100 -2.30 20.43 2.61
N GLN A 101 -1.64 19.44 2.01
CA GLN A 101 -0.70 19.64 0.92
C GLN A 101 -1.37 20.18 -0.35
N ALA A 102 -2.59 19.70 -0.69
CA ALA A 102 -3.37 20.25 -1.79
C ALA A 102 -3.72 21.72 -1.56
N ASN A 103 -4.17 22.07 -0.36
CA ASN A 103 -4.48 23.47 -0.01
C ASN A 103 -3.26 24.39 -0.11
N ARG A 104 -2.09 23.93 0.34
CA ARG A 104 -0.82 24.68 0.20
C ARG A 104 -0.39 24.82 -1.25
N LEU A 105 -0.64 23.81 -2.08
CA LEU A 105 -0.32 23.84 -3.50
C LEU A 105 -1.23 24.80 -4.28
N MET A 106 -2.49 24.94 -3.86
CA MET A 106 -3.47 25.83 -4.50
C MET A 106 -3.44 27.28 -3.97
N GLY A 107 -2.87 27.52 -2.79
CA GLY A 107 -2.75 28.85 -2.22
C GLY A 107 -1.77 29.74 -2.99
N THR A 108 -2.18 30.96 -3.34
CA THR A 108 -1.34 31.91 -4.11
C THR A 108 -0.04 32.26 -3.40
N ASP A 109 -0.12 32.45 -2.09
CA ASP A 109 1.00 32.94 -1.28
C ASP A 109 1.85 31.77 -0.74
N THR A 110 1.23 30.61 -0.52
CA THR A 110 1.87 29.44 0.09
C THR A 110 2.49 28.48 -0.92
N ARG A 111 2.08 28.54 -2.20
CA ARG A 111 2.55 27.63 -3.24
C ARG A 111 4.05 27.75 -3.50
N ALA A 112 4.56 28.98 -3.65
CA ALA A 112 5.97 29.19 -3.97
C ALA A 112 6.88 28.66 -2.85
N ASP A 113 6.57 28.99 -1.61
CA ASP A 113 7.29 28.53 -0.42
C ASP A 113 7.20 27.01 -0.27
N PHE A 114 6.02 26.43 -0.53
CA PHE A 114 5.85 24.98 -0.43
C PHE A 114 6.66 24.22 -1.50
N LEU A 115 6.68 24.71 -2.74
CA LEU A 115 7.49 24.12 -3.80
C LEU A 115 9.00 24.23 -3.49
N ALA A 116 9.43 25.33 -2.88
CA ALA A 116 10.81 25.49 -2.42
C ALA A 116 11.15 24.49 -1.29
N GLU A 117 10.27 24.32 -0.31
CA GLU A 117 10.42 23.35 0.78
C GLU A 117 10.57 21.91 0.24
N ILE A 118 9.74 21.53 -0.73
CA ILE A 118 9.79 20.19 -1.36
C ILE A 118 11.13 20.00 -2.07
N LYS A 119 11.58 21.00 -2.83
CA LYS A 119 12.85 20.94 -3.57
C LYS A 119 14.04 20.81 -2.62
N GLU A 120 14.09 21.62 -1.57
CA GLU A 120 15.14 21.57 -0.56
C GLU A 120 15.16 20.21 0.17
N SER A 121 13.98 19.69 0.54
CA SER A 121 13.85 18.38 1.19
C SER A 121 14.40 17.25 0.31
N ARG A 122 14.11 17.32 -1.00
CA ARG A 122 14.59 16.36 -1.99
C ARG A 122 16.12 16.43 -2.15
N GLU A 123 16.68 17.62 -2.29
CA GLU A 123 18.14 17.81 -2.43
C GLU A 123 18.89 17.25 -1.22
N LYS A 124 18.47 17.61 -0.01
CA LYS A 124 19.04 17.06 1.24
C LYS A 124 18.95 15.54 1.31
N ARG A 125 17.86 14.95 0.78
CA ARG A 125 17.67 13.49 0.76
C ARG A 125 18.63 12.82 -0.21
N LEU A 126 18.79 13.37 -1.41
CA LEU A 126 19.70 12.84 -2.43
C LEU A 126 21.14 12.86 -1.91
N GLU A 127 21.59 13.95 -1.30
CA GLU A 127 22.91 14.03 -0.66
C GLU A 127 23.10 12.98 0.45
N ALA A 128 22.07 12.75 1.27
CA ALA A 128 22.12 11.77 2.34
C ALA A 128 22.22 10.33 1.79
N ASP A 129 21.52 10.04 0.70
CA ASP A 129 21.56 8.73 0.04
C ASP A 129 22.90 8.51 -0.68
N GLU A 130 23.50 9.52 -1.30
CA GLU A 130 24.87 9.46 -1.85
C GLU A 130 25.90 9.16 -0.76
N LYS A 131 25.83 9.88 0.37
CA LYS A 131 26.69 9.62 1.55
C LYS A 131 26.51 8.22 2.12
N ARG A 132 25.31 7.65 2.00
CA ARG A 132 25.02 6.28 2.46
C ARG A 132 25.52 5.23 1.47
N ALA A 133 25.42 5.48 0.18
CA ALA A 133 25.92 4.60 -0.89
C ALA A 133 27.45 4.55 -0.90
N ALA A 134 28.13 5.65 -0.54
CA ALA A 134 29.58 5.70 -0.40
C ALA A 134 30.12 4.92 0.81
N ARG A 135 29.25 4.42 1.71
CA ARG A 135 29.71 3.58 2.82
C ARG A 135 30.05 2.19 2.29
N PRO A 136 31.20 1.61 2.69
CA PRO A 136 31.58 0.26 2.28
C PRO A 136 30.49 -0.72 2.71
N ILE A 137 30.02 -1.51 1.75
CA ILE A 137 29.08 -2.59 1.99
C ILE A 137 29.80 -3.58 2.90
N LYS A 138 29.34 -3.72 4.15
CA LYS A 138 29.80 -4.82 4.99
C LYS A 138 29.31 -6.10 4.31
N GLU A 139 30.24 -6.92 3.86
CA GLU A 139 29.95 -8.28 3.42
C GLU A 139 29.14 -8.96 4.52
N VAL A 140 27.87 -9.22 4.22
CA VAL A 140 27.04 -10.05 5.08
C VAL A 140 27.61 -11.45 4.94
N THR A 141 28.42 -11.84 5.91
CA THR A 141 28.89 -13.22 6.02
C THR A 141 27.65 -14.09 6.13
N ILE A 142 27.37 -14.87 5.09
CA ILE A 142 26.27 -15.83 5.06
C ILE A 142 26.56 -16.79 6.21
N LYS A 143 25.86 -16.60 7.34
CA LYS A 143 25.95 -17.56 8.44
C LYS A 143 25.31 -18.84 7.90
N PRO A 144 26.04 -19.97 7.81
CA PRO A 144 25.41 -21.22 7.45
C PRO A 144 24.25 -21.44 8.41
N VAL A 145 23.06 -21.70 7.86
CA VAL A 145 21.86 -22.01 8.63
C VAL A 145 22.25 -23.18 9.53
N ARG A 146 22.29 -22.93 10.85
CA ARG A 146 22.62 -23.95 11.84
C ARG A 146 21.53 -25.02 11.75
N THR A 147 21.88 -26.11 11.06
CA THR A 147 21.48 -27.48 11.34
C THR A 147 20.03 -27.62 11.75
N ILE A 148 19.17 -27.92 10.77
CA ILE A 148 17.91 -28.61 11.05
C ILE A 148 18.32 -29.90 11.78
N LYS A 149 18.01 -29.98 13.08
CA LYS A 149 17.96 -31.29 13.77
C LYS A 149 17.00 -32.14 12.96
N GLU A 150 17.37 -33.37 12.60
CA GLU A 150 16.46 -34.33 11.97
C GLU A 150 15.15 -34.35 12.78
N SER A 151 14.15 -33.65 12.25
CA SER A 151 12.84 -33.50 12.84
C SER A 151 11.86 -34.18 11.90
N SER A 152 10.96 -34.95 12.47
CA SER A 152 9.89 -35.57 11.70
C SER A 152 9.00 -34.47 11.11
N VAL A 153 8.91 -34.42 9.79
CA VAL A 153 7.98 -33.53 9.10
C VAL A 153 6.56 -34.07 9.31
N PHE A 154 5.66 -33.22 9.83
CA PHE A 154 4.27 -33.59 10.00
C PHE A 154 3.57 -33.65 8.64
N LEU A 155 3.01 -34.81 8.31
CA LEU A 155 2.25 -34.99 7.08
C LEU A 155 0.83 -34.40 7.25
N PRO A 156 0.34 -33.64 6.27
CA PRO A 156 -1.03 -33.15 6.28
C PRO A 156 -2.03 -34.30 6.17
N ALA A 157 -3.24 -34.11 6.69
CA ALA A 157 -4.30 -35.12 6.63
C ALA A 157 -4.71 -35.46 5.19
N ASP A 158 -4.70 -34.48 4.29
CA ASP A 158 -4.82 -34.69 2.85
C ASP A 158 -4.11 -33.60 2.04
N VAL A 159 -3.84 -33.90 0.77
CA VAL A 159 -3.20 -33.00 -0.22
C VAL A 159 -4.20 -32.50 -1.27
N ARG A 160 -5.49 -32.69 -1.01
CA ARG A 160 -6.57 -32.30 -1.92
C ARG A 160 -6.81 -30.80 -1.84
N ARG A 161 -7.28 -30.24 -2.95
CA ARG A 161 -7.71 -28.85 -3.01
C ARG A 161 -9.04 -28.66 -2.28
N HIS A 162 -9.03 -27.90 -1.19
CA HIS A 162 -10.23 -27.55 -0.44
C HIS A 162 -10.72 -26.17 -0.85
N VAL A 163 -11.93 -26.11 -1.41
CA VAL A 163 -12.60 -24.86 -1.75
C VAL A 163 -13.71 -24.63 -0.73
N LYS A 164 -13.63 -23.53 0.04
CA LYS A 164 -14.66 -23.10 0.98
C LYS A 164 -15.33 -21.86 0.39
N ARG A 165 -16.57 -22.03 -0.10
CA ARG A 165 -17.42 -20.93 -0.57
C ARG A 165 -18.38 -20.54 0.54
N GLU A 166 -18.71 -19.25 0.62
CA GLU A 166 -19.67 -18.71 1.59
C GLU A 166 -19.37 -19.15 3.02
N TYR A 167 -18.11 -18.98 3.45
CA TYR A 167 -17.69 -19.34 4.79
C TYR A 167 -18.37 -18.43 5.81
N ALA A 168 -18.91 -19.00 6.89
CA ALA A 168 -19.65 -18.21 7.88
C ALA A 168 -18.75 -17.14 8.53
N VAL A 169 -19.17 -15.88 8.48
CA VAL A 169 -18.41 -14.75 9.04
C VAL A 169 -18.23 -14.90 10.56
N SER A 170 -19.19 -15.54 11.24
CA SER A 170 -19.11 -15.89 12.66
C SER A 170 -17.87 -16.72 13.02
N HIS A 171 -17.39 -17.58 12.11
CA HIS A 171 -16.17 -18.36 12.31
C HIS A 171 -14.90 -17.53 12.10
N LEU A 172 -14.98 -16.44 11.33
CA LEU A 172 -13.85 -15.53 11.09
C LEU A 172 -13.74 -14.46 12.17
N TYR A 173 -14.85 -14.10 12.81
CA TYR A 173 -14.94 -13.05 13.81
C TYR A 173 -13.83 -13.12 14.89
N PRO A 174 -13.53 -14.28 15.51
CA PRO A 174 -12.48 -14.37 16.54
C PRO A 174 -11.06 -14.09 16.02
N TYR A 175 -10.86 -14.18 14.70
CA TYR A 175 -9.57 -13.95 14.04
C TYR A 175 -9.42 -12.52 13.50
N VAL A 176 -10.46 -11.69 13.58
CA VAL A 176 -10.40 -10.29 13.13
C VAL A 176 -9.61 -9.46 14.14
N ASN A 177 -8.54 -8.82 13.68
CA ASN A 177 -7.78 -7.88 14.50
C ASN A 177 -8.50 -6.52 14.57
N MET A 178 -9.39 -6.37 15.55
CA MET A 178 -10.19 -5.15 15.75
C MET A 178 -9.35 -3.90 15.98
N ARG A 179 -8.17 -4.02 16.61
CA ARG A 179 -7.26 -2.89 16.82
C ARG A 179 -6.80 -2.30 15.49
N THR A 180 -6.40 -3.15 14.55
CA THR A 180 -5.95 -2.70 13.23
C THR A 180 -7.12 -2.20 12.39
N LEU A 181 -8.27 -2.87 12.43
CA LEU A 181 -9.47 -2.47 11.70
C LEU A 181 -9.96 -1.08 12.12
N LEU A 182 -10.25 -0.88 13.41
CA LEU A 182 -10.78 0.39 13.91
C LEU A 182 -9.72 1.49 13.86
N GLY A 183 -8.48 1.20 14.23
CA GLY A 183 -7.41 2.19 14.33
C GLY A 183 -6.81 2.58 12.97
N HIS A 184 -6.22 1.61 12.27
CA HIS A 184 -5.42 1.89 11.07
C HIS A 184 -6.29 2.05 9.81
N HIS A 185 -7.35 1.26 9.67
CA HIS A 185 -8.17 1.27 8.45
C HIS A 185 -9.31 2.28 8.52
N LEU A 186 -9.98 2.40 9.67
CA LEU A 186 -11.12 3.30 9.87
C LEU A 186 -10.74 4.63 10.55
N GLY A 187 -9.48 4.79 10.96
CA GLY A 187 -8.91 6.06 11.39
C GLY A 187 -9.23 6.47 12.84
N LEU A 188 -9.60 5.54 13.72
CA LEU A 188 -9.75 5.81 15.15
C LEU A 188 -8.38 6.10 15.78
N LYS A 189 -8.17 7.35 16.24
CA LYS A 189 -6.90 7.78 16.84
C LYS A 189 -6.84 7.38 18.32
N GLY A 190 -5.80 6.65 18.70
CA GLY A 190 -5.53 6.29 20.10
C GLY A 190 -5.40 4.79 20.32
N GLN A 191 -5.33 4.38 21.58
CA GLN A 191 -5.38 2.95 21.94
C GLN A 191 -6.84 2.49 21.91
N VAL A 192 -7.22 1.82 20.82
CA VAL A 192 -8.58 1.34 20.56
C VAL A 192 -9.20 0.65 21.78
N GLN A 193 -8.46 -0.24 22.44
CA GLN A 193 -8.97 -0.97 23.60
C GLN A 193 -9.30 -0.03 24.77
N GLN A 194 -8.42 0.93 25.08
CA GLN A 194 -8.67 1.88 26.17
C GLN A 194 -9.85 2.81 25.88
N LEU A 195 -10.05 3.20 24.62
CA LEU A 195 -11.19 4.04 24.22
C LEU A 195 -12.52 3.28 24.34
N LEU A 196 -12.52 2.00 23.98
CA LEU A 196 -13.69 1.12 24.16
C LEU A 196 -13.98 0.88 25.65
N ASP A 197 -12.94 0.61 26.45
CA ASP A 197 -13.09 0.40 27.89
C ASP A 197 -13.54 1.68 28.63
N ALA A 198 -13.14 2.85 28.12
CA ALA A 198 -13.56 4.16 28.63
C ALA A 198 -14.97 4.59 28.17
N GLY A 199 -15.62 3.83 27.28
CA GLY A 199 -16.94 4.14 26.76
C GLY A 199 -16.99 5.36 25.84
N ASP A 200 -15.90 5.64 25.10
CA ASP A 200 -15.88 6.71 24.11
C ASP A 200 -17.00 6.49 23.06
N GLU A 201 -17.85 7.50 22.86
CA GLU A 201 -19.03 7.40 21.99
C GLU A 201 -18.64 7.06 20.55
N ARG A 202 -17.56 7.66 20.04
CA ARG A 202 -17.12 7.45 18.66
C ARG A 202 -16.54 6.05 18.47
N ALA A 203 -15.76 5.57 19.43
CA ALA A 203 -15.22 4.22 19.39
C ALA A 203 -16.33 3.16 19.45
N THR A 204 -17.33 3.37 20.31
CA THR A 204 -18.45 2.45 20.50
C THR A 204 -19.34 2.40 19.26
N GLN A 205 -19.75 3.55 18.72
CA GLN A 205 -20.55 3.61 17.49
C GLN A 205 -19.84 2.96 16.30
N LEU A 206 -18.53 3.18 16.16
CA LEU A 206 -17.75 2.59 15.08
C LEU A 206 -17.67 1.07 15.22
N LYS A 207 -17.52 0.57 16.46
CA LYS A 207 -17.51 -0.86 16.75
C LYS A 207 -18.87 -1.49 16.45
N ASP A 208 -19.96 -0.88 16.90
CA ASP A 208 -21.32 -1.40 16.68
C ASP A 208 -21.65 -1.49 15.19
N LEU A 209 -21.26 -0.48 14.41
CA LEU A 209 -21.36 -0.50 12.95
C LEU A 209 -20.59 -1.69 12.37
N VAL A 210 -19.33 -1.89 12.78
CA VAL A 210 -18.51 -3.01 12.31
C VAL A 210 -19.13 -4.36 12.67
N ASP A 211 -19.64 -4.49 13.90
CA ASP A 211 -20.30 -5.71 14.37
C ASP A 211 -21.59 -6.00 13.57
N GLU A 212 -22.39 -4.99 13.25
CA GLU A 212 -23.57 -5.12 12.37
C GLU A 212 -23.17 -5.65 10.99
N TYR A 213 -22.14 -5.07 10.36
CA TYR A 213 -21.65 -5.55 9.06
C TYR A 213 -21.11 -6.98 9.12
N LEU A 214 -20.40 -7.36 10.18
CA LEU A 214 -19.86 -8.71 10.35
C LEU A 214 -20.92 -9.75 10.68
N GLN A 215 -22.05 -9.35 11.26
CA GLN A 215 -23.20 -10.22 11.52
C GLN A 215 -24.18 -10.29 10.34
N SER A 216 -24.06 -9.37 9.38
CA SER A 216 -24.89 -9.35 8.19
C SER A 216 -24.51 -10.44 7.17
N ASP A 217 -25.49 -10.87 6.36
CA ASP A 217 -25.29 -11.78 5.22
C ASP A 217 -24.69 -11.10 3.98
N LEU A 218 -24.26 -9.84 4.10
CA LEU A 218 -23.66 -9.08 3.00
C LEU A 218 -22.27 -9.61 2.63
N LEU A 219 -21.56 -10.19 3.60
CA LEU A 219 -20.20 -10.68 3.43
C LEU A 219 -20.22 -12.20 3.19
N LYS A 220 -19.78 -12.61 2.00
CA LYS A 220 -19.67 -14.02 1.60
C LYS A 220 -18.22 -14.42 1.38
N PRO A 221 -17.38 -14.47 2.42
CA PRO A 221 -15.97 -14.76 2.27
C PRO A 221 -15.78 -16.16 1.70
N SER A 222 -14.80 -16.30 0.80
CA SER A 222 -14.46 -17.55 0.14
C SER A 222 -12.95 -17.73 0.16
N GLY A 223 -12.50 -18.98 0.28
CA GLY A 223 -11.08 -19.31 0.38
C GLY A 223 -10.78 -20.64 -0.26
N VAL A 224 -9.52 -20.82 -0.65
CA VAL A 224 -9.00 -22.08 -1.17
C VAL A 224 -7.68 -22.37 -0.47
N TYR A 225 -7.49 -23.63 -0.07
CA TYR A 225 -6.20 -24.10 0.43
C TYR A 225 -5.93 -25.52 -0.08
N GLN A 226 -4.65 -25.86 -0.19
CA GLN A 226 -4.17 -27.16 -0.61
C GLN A 226 -2.75 -27.35 -0.04
N PHE A 227 -2.43 -28.58 0.36
CA PHE A 227 -1.08 -28.95 0.76
C PHE A 227 -0.37 -29.64 -0.41
N PHE A 228 0.92 -29.35 -0.58
CA PHE A 228 1.76 -29.94 -1.61
C PHE A 228 3.02 -30.53 -0.95
N PRO A 229 3.49 -31.71 -1.40
CA PRO A 229 4.82 -32.17 -1.05
C PRO A 229 5.85 -31.17 -1.60
N ALA A 230 6.83 -30.80 -0.79
CA ALA A 230 7.86 -29.85 -1.19
C ALA A 230 9.20 -30.17 -0.52
N GLN A 231 10.30 -29.79 -1.17
CA GLN A 231 11.65 -29.86 -0.62
C GLN A 231 12.40 -28.55 -0.85
N ALA A 232 13.39 -28.26 0.01
CA ALA A 232 14.27 -27.11 -0.19
C ALA A 232 15.39 -27.48 -1.18
N ASP A 233 15.69 -26.57 -2.10
CA ASP A 233 16.89 -26.60 -2.95
C ASP A 233 17.58 -25.24 -2.85
N GLY A 234 18.59 -25.14 -1.99
CA GLY A 234 19.24 -23.86 -1.67
C GLY A 234 18.26 -22.84 -1.07
N ASP A 235 18.02 -21.75 -1.80
CA ASP A 235 17.08 -20.67 -1.44
C ASP A 235 15.68 -20.86 -2.05
N ASP A 236 15.49 -21.91 -2.86
CA ASP A 236 14.24 -22.23 -3.54
C ASP A 236 13.49 -23.38 -2.85
N VAL A 237 12.17 -23.44 -3.10
CA VAL A 237 11.30 -24.53 -2.65
C VAL A 237 10.74 -25.24 -3.87
N VAL A 238 11.18 -26.47 -4.08
CA VAL A 238 10.70 -27.37 -5.14
C VAL A 238 9.38 -27.97 -4.68
N VAL A 239 8.32 -27.77 -5.48
CA VAL A 239 6.96 -28.26 -5.19
C VAL A 239 6.63 -29.42 -6.11
N TYR A 240 6.08 -30.49 -5.55
CA TYR A 240 5.73 -31.71 -6.30
C TYR A 240 4.23 -31.87 -6.51
N ASP A 241 3.90 -32.63 -7.55
CA ASP A 241 2.53 -33.08 -7.79
C ASP A 241 2.02 -33.90 -6.59
N PRO A 242 0.85 -33.54 -6.01
CA PRO A 242 0.23 -34.25 -4.91
C PRO A 242 -0.04 -35.75 -5.14
N THR A 243 -0.13 -36.19 -6.40
CA THR A 243 -0.49 -37.57 -6.77
C THR A 243 0.70 -38.50 -6.94
N ASP A 244 1.82 -38.00 -7.46
CA ASP A 244 3.02 -38.82 -7.73
C ASP A 244 4.22 -38.45 -6.84
N SER A 245 4.20 -37.25 -6.23
CA SER A 245 5.28 -36.73 -5.35
C SER A 245 6.70 -36.77 -5.96
N LYS A 246 6.78 -36.88 -7.30
CA LYS A 246 8.03 -37.02 -8.07
C LYS A 246 8.11 -36.01 -9.21
N THR A 247 6.98 -35.59 -9.76
CA THR A 247 6.90 -34.59 -10.82
C THR A 247 6.86 -33.20 -10.20
N GLU A 248 7.80 -32.35 -10.55
CA GLU A 248 7.83 -30.93 -10.15
C GLU A 248 6.74 -30.15 -10.90
N ILE A 249 6.08 -29.22 -10.21
CA ILE A 249 4.96 -28.40 -10.74
C ILE A 249 5.24 -26.90 -10.70
#